data_AF-A0A4Z2I6B1-F1
#
_entry.id   AF-A0A4Z2I6B1-F1
#
_cell.length_a   1.000
_cell.length_b   1.000
_cell.length_c   1.000
_cell.angle_alpha   90.00
_cell.angle_beta   90.00
_cell.angle_gamma   90.00
#
_symmetry.space_group_name_H-M   'P 1'
#
loop_
_entity.id
_entity.type
_entity.pdbx_description
1 polymer ?
#
loop_
_entity_poly.entity_id
_entity_poly.type
_entity_poly.pdbx_seq_one_letter_code
_entity_poly.pdbx_strand_id
1 'polypeptide(L)'
;MEILLQFMYGAIVDLPPGASASQVVLAADMLGLEGLKDVVEMVLTRDYCRFFPKQPIDGVQKTVLECLSLTHTLGLQSLHVLCKRWVADHYVKTWCERNFSLLSPELHAACLTAVAETMTVQSAVTMLCGTEQLIGSLPEVKWAQQVRSLATELQEESLHVIVQHLPGVILTRAFQDLCRREEITREPTLLKKLCSAIREGVTVDNCCDLYAAVHSLCGDDKAEFPPPPAGQILFYGRCRRSFGLSSPRVCRL
;
A
#
# COMPACT_ATOMS: atom_id res chain seq x y z
N MET A 1 -15.66 19.88 -33.97
CA MET A 1 -16.39 19.21 -35.07
C MET A 1 -15.46 18.53 -36.06
N GLU A 2 -14.35 19.16 -36.45
CA GLU A 2 -13.43 18.59 -37.46
C GLU A 2 -12.89 17.20 -37.08
N ILE A 3 -12.55 16.97 -35.80
CA ILE A 3 -12.10 15.68 -35.25
C ILE A 3 -13.10 14.55 -35.50
N LEU A 4 -14.39 14.82 -35.33
CA LEU A 4 -15.44 13.82 -35.49
C LEU A 4 -15.58 13.41 -36.95
N LEU A 5 -15.52 14.38 -37.86
CA LEU A 5 -15.55 14.13 -39.30
C LEU A 5 -14.30 13.36 -39.74
N GLN A 6 -13.12 13.74 -39.25
CA GLN A 6 -11.88 13.02 -39.51
C GLN A 6 -11.92 11.58 -38.97
N PHE A 7 -12.53 11.35 -37.80
CA PHE A 7 -12.72 9.99 -37.28
C PHE A 7 -13.65 9.16 -38.16
N MET A 8 -14.83 9.70 -38.50
CA MET A 8 -15.83 8.96 -39.29
C MET A 8 -15.38 8.66 -40.73
N TYR A 9 -14.61 9.55 -41.35
CA TYR A 9 -14.26 9.46 -42.78
C TYR A 9 -12.78 9.20 -43.06
N GLY A 10 -11.89 9.34 -42.07
CA GLY A 10 -10.44 9.38 -42.27
C GLY A 10 -9.62 8.52 -41.31
N ALA A 11 -10.24 7.77 -40.39
CA ALA A 11 -9.57 6.91 -39.40
C ALA A 11 -8.39 7.61 -38.70
N ILE A 12 -8.71 8.42 -37.68
CA ILE A 12 -7.67 9.10 -36.89
C ILE A 12 -7.05 8.14 -35.87
N VAL A 13 -5.73 8.21 -35.74
CA VAL A 13 -4.95 7.49 -34.72
C VAL A 13 -4.53 8.45 -33.59
N ASP A 14 -4.56 9.76 -33.84
CA ASP A 14 -4.11 10.79 -32.90
C ASP A 14 -5.09 11.96 -32.82
N LEU A 15 -5.09 12.64 -31.68
CA LEU A 15 -5.83 13.89 -31.49
C LEU A 15 -5.06 15.05 -32.16
N PRO A 16 -5.74 15.96 -32.90
CA PRO A 16 -5.04 17.09 -33.49
C PRO A 16 -4.49 18.04 -32.41
N PRO A 17 -3.42 18.77 -32.71
CA PRO A 17 -2.76 19.64 -31.74
C PRO A 17 -3.72 20.69 -31.21
N GLY A 18 -3.83 20.77 -29.87
CA GLY A 18 -4.74 21.70 -29.17
C GLY A 18 -6.15 21.16 -28.91
N ALA A 19 -6.47 19.94 -29.36
CA ALA A 19 -7.70 19.28 -28.97
C ALA A 19 -7.66 18.88 -27.50
N SER A 20 -8.70 19.25 -26.73
CA SER A 20 -8.83 18.78 -25.36
C SER A 20 -9.47 17.38 -25.34
N ALA A 21 -8.81 16.42 -24.68
CA ALA A 21 -9.33 15.06 -24.53
C ALA A 21 -10.75 15.06 -23.96
N SER A 22 -11.03 15.96 -23.00
CA SER A 22 -12.35 16.09 -22.38
C SER A 22 -13.46 16.43 -23.36
N GLN A 23 -13.25 17.40 -24.26
CA GLN A 23 -14.26 17.75 -25.27
C GLN A 23 -14.49 16.62 -26.27
N VAL A 24 -13.43 15.89 -26.61
CA VAL A 24 -13.51 14.77 -27.56
C VAL A 24 -14.29 13.61 -26.96
N VAL A 25 -14.04 13.25 -25.69
CA VAL A 25 -14.79 12.19 -24.99
C VAL A 25 -16.26 12.56 -24.85
N LEU A 26 -16.56 13.79 -24.42
CA LEU A 26 -17.95 14.26 -24.31
C LEU A 26 -18.68 14.20 -25.65
N ALA A 27 -18.02 14.57 -26.74
CA ALA A 27 -18.59 14.46 -28.08
C ALA A 27 -18.75 13.00 -28.54
N ALA A 28 -17.80 12.13 -28.19
CA ALA A 28 -17.88 10.70 -28.46
C ALA A 28 -19.07 10.06 -27.72
N ASP A 29 -19.29 10.41 -26.45
CA ASP A 29 -20.44 9.98 -25.65
C ASP A 29 -21.77 10.41 -26.27
N MET A 30 -21.89 11.69 -26.64
CA MET A 30 -23.11 12.21 -27.25
C MET A 30 -23.46 11.53 -28.58
N LEU A 31 -22.46 11.04 -29.31
CA LEU A 31 -22.63 10.43 -30.63
C LEU A 31 -22.54 8.90 -30.62
N GLY A 32 -22.29 8.28 -29.46
CA GLY A 32 -22.12 6.83 -29.32
C GLY A 32 -20.89 6.28 -30.06
N LEU A 33 -19.83 7.08 -30.22
CA LEU A 33 -18.61 6.70 -30.93
C LEU A 33 -17.60 6.05 -29.98
N GLU A 34 -17.86 4.80 -29.57
CA GLU A 34 -16.97 4.09 -28.62
C GLU A 34 -15.53 3.97 -29.12
N GLY A 35 -15.32 3.70 -30.41
CA GLY A 35 -13.97 3.61 -30.98
C GLY A 35 -13.16 4.92 -30.90
N LEU A 36 -13.83 6.08 -30.78
CA LEU A 36 -13.14 7.35 -30.57
C LEU A 36 -12.63 7.48 -29.12
N LYS A 37 -13.32 6.87 -28.15
CA LYS A 37 -12.85 6.79 -26.77
C LYS A 37 -11.61 5.92 -26.67
N ASP A 38 -11.57 4.79 -27.38
CA ASP A 38 -10.37 3.94 -27.43
C ASP A 38 -9.14 4.70 -27.95
N VAL A 39 -9.31 5.57 -28.96
CA VAL A 39 -8.25 6.44 -29.46
C VAL A 39 -7.82 7.44 -28.38
N VAL A 40 -8.76 8.08 -27.68
CA VAL A 40 -8.44 8.99 -26.57
C VAL A 40 -7.69 8.25 -25.45
N GLU A 41 -8.12 7.05 -25.07
CA GLU A 41 -7.45 6.23 -24.07
C GLU A 41 -6.02 5.88 -24.48
N MET A 42 -5.80 5.52 -25.74
CA MET A 42 -4.48 5.24 -26.29
C MET A 42 -3.57 6.47 -26.22
N VAL A 43 -4.08 7.64 -26.64
CA VAL A 43 -3.35 8.91 -26.59
C VAL A 43 -3.01 9.31 -25.16
N LEU A 44 -3.96 9.21 -24.22
CA LEU A 44 -3.71 9.49 -22.80
C LEU A 44 -2.68 8.53 -22.20
N THR A 45 -2.76 7.23 -22.55
CA THR A 45 -1.79 6.21 -22.10
C THR A 45 -0.37 6.52 -22.59
N ARG A 46 -0.24 7.02 -23.82
CA ARG A 46 1.04 7.41 -24.41
C ARG A 46 1.59 8.68 -23.78
N ASP A 47 0.78 9.73 -23.72
CA ASP A 47 1.25 11.09 -23.42
C ASP A 47 1.38 11.35 -21.91
N TYR A 48 0.43 10.84 -21.11
CA TYR A 48 0.46 10.99 -19.65
C TYR A 48 1.17 9.82 -18.98
N CYS A 49 0.76 8.58 -19.30
CA CYS A 49 1.23 7.41 -18.55
C CYS A 49 2.53 6.81 -19.06
N ARG A 50 3.00 7.21 -20.26
CA ARG A 50 4.16 6.62 -20.95
C ARG A 50 4.14 5.07 -20.93
N PHE A 51 2.96 4.50 -21.15
CA PHE A 51 2.71 3.04 -21.09
C PHE A 51 3.05 2.37 -19.75
N PHE A 52 2.90 3.07 -18.63
CA PHE A 52 3.05 2.51 -17.27
C PHE A 52 4.40 1.82 -17.06
N PRO A 53 5.51 2.57 -17.00
CA PRO A 53 6.83 1.99 -16.83
C PRO A 53 6.89 1.20 -15.52
N LYS A 54 7.62 0.08 -15.53
CA LYS A 54 7.82 -0.79 -14.34
C LYS A 54 8.53 -0.10 -13.18
N GLN A 55 9.20 1.02 -13.44
CA GLN A 55 9.82 1.85 -12.43
C GLN A 55 9.32 3.28 -12.62
N PRO A 56 9.01 3.99 -11.53
CA PRO A 56 8.53 5.35 -11.62
C PRO A 56 9.72 6.25 -11.95
N ILE A 57 9.73 6.74 -13.19
CA ILE A 57 10.68 7.72 -13.73
C ILE A 57 10.20 9.10 -13.29
N ASP A 58 11.13 10.00 -12.97
CA ASP A 58 10.81 11.37 -12.57
C ASP A 58 9.84 12.05 -13.55
N GLY A 59 8.74 12.56 -13.00
CA GLY A 59 7.68 13.26 -13.73
C GLY A 59 6.51 12.36 -14.16
N VAL A 60 6.70 11.04 -14.28
CA VAL A 60 5.61 10.12 -14.67
C VAL A 60 4.60 9.97 -13.53
N GLN A 61 5.03 10.05 -12.27
CA GLN A 61 4.14 10.00 -11.11
C GLN A 61 3.11 11.13 -11.19
N LYS A 62 3.57 12.36 -11.45
CA LYS A 62 2.72 13.53 -11.61
C LYS A 62 1.71 13.35 -12.75
N THR A 63 2.18 12.96 -13.93
CA THR A 63 1.30 12.84 -15.11
C THR A 63 0.31 11.70 -14.96
N VAL A 64 0.67 10.59 -14.31
CA VAL A 64 -0.26 9.49 -14.00
C VAL A 64 -1.32 9.92 -12.99
N LEU A 65 -1.00 10.73 -11.98
CA LEU A 65 -1.98 11.26 -11.02
C LEU A 65 -2.94 12.28 -11.67
N GLU A 66 -2.43 13.09 -12.60
CA GLU A 66 -3.27 13.95 -13.44
C GLU A 66 -4.20 13.11 -14.33
N CYS A 67 -3.66 12.05 -14.96
CA CYS A 67 -4.46 11.12 -15.77
C CYS A 67 -5.51 10.38 -14.94
N LEU A 68 -5.21 10.00 -13.69
CA LEU A 68 -6.16 9.39 -12.77
C LEU A 68 -7.36 10.33 -12.49
N SER A 69 -7.08 11.62 -12.30
CA SER A 69 -8.12 12.64 -12.10
C SER A 69 -8.96 12.85 -13.37
N LEU A 70 -8.30 12.91 -14.53
CA LEU A 70 -8.97 13.06 -15.83
C LEU A 70 -9.85 11.86 -16.16
N THR A 71 -9.34 10.64 -16.01
CA THR A 71 -10.10 9.41 -16.31
C THR A 71 -11.33 9.24 -15.42
N HIS A 72 -11.23 9.67 -14.15
CA HIS A 72 -12.38 9.69 -13.25
C HIS A 72 -13.47 10.67 -13.72
N THR A 73 -13.09 11.88 -14.12
CA THR A 73 -14.05 12.90 -14.61
C THR A 73 -14.63 12.58 -15.99
N LEU A 74 -13.87 11.90 -16.84
CA LEU A 74 -14.27 11.51 -18.19
C LEU A 74 -14.96 10.14 -18.26
N GLY A 75 -15.00 9.38 -17.16
CA GLY A 75 -15.63 8.06 -17.12
C GLY A 75 -14.89 6.96 -17.89
N LEU A 76 -13.59 7.14 -18.18
CA LEU A 76 -12.76 6.18 -18.91
C LEU A 76 -12.28 5.06 -17.97
N GLN A 77 -13.12 4.05 -17.75
CA GLN A 77 -12.93 3.05 -16.69
C GLN A 77 -11.72 2.14 -16.89
N SER A 78 -11.47 1.67 -18.12
CA SER A 78 -10.32 0.84 -18.48
C SER A 78 -8.99 1.51 -18.10
N LEU A 79 -8.79 2.76 -18.55
CA LEU A 79 -7.59 3.53 -18.25
C LEU A 79 -7.53 3.93 -16.77
N HIS A 80 -8.68 4.24 -16.15
CA HIS A 80 -8.78 4.55 -14.74
C HIS A 80 -8.25 3.39 -13.87
N VAL A 81 -8.67 2.15 -14.16
CA VAL A 81 -8.20 0.94 -13.46
C VAL A 81 -6.69 0.73 -13.63
N LEU A 82 -6.16 0.96 -14.84
CA LEU A 82 -4.72 0.85 -15.09
C LEU A 82 -3.91 1.91 -14.30
N CYS A 83 -4.38 3.16 -14.27
CA CYS A 83 -3.78 4.22 -13.46
C CYS A 83 -3.81 3.88 -11.97
N LYS A 84 -4.97 3.44 -11.45
CA LYS A 84 -5.09 3.01 -10.04
C LYS A 84 -4.11 1.90 -9.70
N ARG A 85 -4.03 0.86 -10.55
CA ARG A 85 -3.14 -0.27 -10.34
C ARG A 85 -1.67 0.16 -10.31
N TRP A 86 -1.26 1.00 -11.25
CA TRP A 86 0.12 1.49 -11.29
C TRP A 86 0.48 2.36 -10.07
N VAL A 87 -0.46 3.18 -9.62
CA VAL A 87 -0.31 3.96 -8.38
C VAL A 87 -0.20 3.04 -7.17
N ALA A 88 -0.98 1.95 -7.12
CA ALA A 88 -0.91 0.97 -6.05
C ALA A 88 0.43 0.22 -6.02
N ASP A 89 0.95 -0.20 -7.19
CA ASP A 89 2.24 -0.89 -7.31
C ASP A 89 3.42 0.00 -6.86
N HIS A 90 3.29 1.33 -6.96
CA HIS A 90 4.34 2.30 -6.67
C HIS A 90 3.97 3.30 -5.57
N TYR A 91 3.06 2.93 -4.66
CA TYR A 91 2.46 3.83 -3.67
C TYR A 91 3.49 4.62 -2.84
N VAL A 92 4.59 3.97 -2.43
CA VAL A 92 5.64 4.60 -1.61
C VAL A 92 6.20 5.86 -2.27
N LYS A 93 6.39 5.85 -3.60
CA LYS A 93 6.92 7.00 -4.33
C LYS A 93 5.84 7.98 -4.77
N THR A 94 4.68 7.48 -5.21
CA THR A 94 3.60 8.32 -5.73
C THR A 94 2.92 9.13 -4.63
N TRP A 95 2.72 8.56 -3.44
CA TRP A 95 2.05 9.25 -2.33
C TRP A 95 2.94 10.31 -1.69
N CYS A 96 4.27 10.18 -1.79
CA CYS A 96 5.21 11.20 -1.31
C CYS A 96 5.09 12.54 -2.04
N GLU A 97 4.51 12.56 -3.24
CA GLU A 97 4.39 13.79 -4.02
C GLU A 97 3.26 14.68 -3.55
N ARG A 98 3.49 15.99 -3.64
CA ARG A 98 2.45 17.00 -3.40
C ARG A 98 1.25 16.83 -4.32
N ASN A 99 1.44 16.34 -5.55
CA ASN A 99 0.37 16.12 -6.51
C ASN A 99 -0.69 15.14 -5.99
N PHE A 100 -0.29 14.15 -5.18
CA PHE A 100 -1.23 13.21 -4.57
C PHE A 100 -2.17 13.91 -3.58
N SER A 101 -1.66 14.86 -2.78
CA SER A 101 -2.50 15.62 -1.84
C SER A 101 -3.53 16.54 -2.50
N LEU A 102 -3.38 16.82 -3.80
CA LEU A 102 -4.32 17.64 -4.57
C LEU A 102 -5.50 16.83 -5.13
N LEU A 103 -5.46 15.51 -5.05
CA LEU A 103 -6.56 14.65 -5.49
C LEU A 103 -7.79 14.81 -4.59
N SER A 104 -8.96 14.46 -5.13
CA SER A 104 -10.21 14.40 -4.36
C SER A 104 -10.15 13.29 -3.30
N PRO A 105 -10.91 13.42 -2.19
CA PRO A 105 -10.96 12.40 -1.15
C PRO A 105 -11.49 11.05 -1.66
N GLU A 106 -12.35 11.06 -2.68
CA GLU A 106 -12.83 9.86 -3.35
C GLU A 106 -11.69 9.09 -4.03
N LEU A 107 -10.76 9.80 -4.68
CA LEU A 107 -9.58 9.18 -5.31
C LEU A 107 -8.57 8.71 -4.27
N HIS A 108 -8.44 9.40 -3.13
CA HIS A 108 -7.63 8.92 -2.01
C HIS A 108 -8.13 7.60 -1.47
N ALA A 109 -9.43 7.50 -1.16
CA ALA A 109 -10.04 6.26 -0.71
C ALA A 109 -9.88 5.15 -1.76
N ALA A 110 -10.13 5.46 -3.04
CA ALA A 110 -9.97 4.50 -4.12
C ALA A 110 -8.53 3.98 -4.28
N CYS A 111 -7.52 4.82 -4.02
CA CYS A 111 -6.11 4.43 -4.03
C CYS A 111 -5.74 3.58 -2.81
N LEU A 112 -6.22 3.94 -1.62
CA LEU A 112 -6.04 3.16 -0.39
C LEU A 112 -6.61 1.75 -0.58
N THR A 113 -7.87 1.62 -1.00
CA THR A 113 -8.52 0.32 -1.25
C THR A 113 -7.78 -0.48 -2.31
N ALA A 114 -7.32 0.15 -3.40
CA ALA A 114 -6.55 -0.55 -4.43
C ALA A 114 -5.23 -1.11 -3.89
N VAL A 115 -4.56 -0.40 -2.98
CA VAL A 115 -3.35 -0.89 -2.33
C VAL A 115 -3.69 -2.04 -1.35
N ALA A 116 -4.75 -1.89 -0.55
CA ALA A 116 -5.21 -2.91 0.39
C ALA A 116 -5.61 -4.22 -0.31
N GLU A 117 -6.24 -4.15 -1.49
CA GLU A 117 -6.62 -5.31 -2.30
C GLU A 117 -5.41 -6.11 -2.82
N THR A 118 -4.24 -5.48 -2.99
CA THR A 118 -3.00 -6.18 -3.37
C THR A 118 -2.32 -6.87 -2.19
N MET A 119 -2.80 -6.64 -0.97
CA MET A 119 -2.21 -7.21 0.23
C MET A 119 -2.49 -8.70 0.35
N THR A 120 -1.42 -9.47 0.48
CA THR A 120 -1.45 -10.91 0.72
C THR A 120 -0.58 -11.23 1.93
N VAL A 121 -0.70 -12.44 2.48
CA VAL A 121 0.13 -12.90 3.61
C VAL A 121 1.64 -12.73 3.33
N GLN A 122 2.06 -12.90 2.08
CA GLN A 122 3.47 -12.76 1.67
C GLN A 122 3.92 -11.30 1.50
N SER A 123 3.03 -10.43 1.02
CA SER A 123 3.34 -9.01 0.78
C SER A 123 3.07 -8.12 2.01
N ALA A 124 2.28 -8.56 3.00
CA ALA A 124 1.87 -7.75 4.14
C ALA A 124 3.05 -7.12 4.89
N VAL A 125 4.13 -7.87 5.12
CA VAL A 125 5.34 -7.33 5.77
C VAL A 125 6.07 -6.32 4.90
N THR A 126 6.13 -6.56 3.58
CA THR A 126 6.73 -5.58 2.65
C THR A 126 5.91 -4.29 2.59
N MET A 127 4.59 -4.39 2.70
CA MET A 127 3.67 -3.26 2.78
C MET A 127 3.82 -2.50 4.10
N LEU A 128 3.95 -3.20 5.22
CA LEU A 128 4.26 -2.59 6.52
C LEU A 128 5.59 -1.81 6.49
N CYS A 129 6.62 -2.39 5.88
CA CYS A 129 7.91 -1.69 5.69
C CYS A 129 7.77 -0.46 4.79
N GLY A 130 7.02 -0.58 3.69
CA GLY A 130 6.84 0.51 2.74
C GLY A 130 5.99 1.66 3.28
N THR A 131 4.99 1.38 4.12
CA THR A 131 4.21 2.42 4.83
C THR A 131 5.06 3.17 5.84
N GLU A 132 5.96 2.51 6.57
CA GLU A 132 6.90 3.20 7.46
C GLU A 132 7.89 4.08 6.68
N GLN A 133 8.42 3.58 5.55
CA GLN A 133 9.27 4.36 4.67
C GLN A 133 8.54 5.59 4.14
N LEU A 134 7.29 5.43 3.70
CA LEU A 134 6.42 6.51 3.24
C LEU A 134 6.18 7.56 4.33
N ILE A 135 5.87 7.14 5.56
CA ILE A 135 5.69 8.05 6.69
C ILE A 135 7.00 8.79 7.00
N GLY A 136 8.15 8.10 6.92
CA GLY A 136 9.47 8.69 7.16
C GLY A 136 9.92 9.69 6.08
N SER A 137 9.49 9.51 4.82
CA SER A 137 9.84 10.40 3.71
C SER A 137 8.93 11.63 3.58
N LEU A 138 7.77 11.62 4.23
CA LEU A 138 6.86 12.77 4.20
C LEU A 138 7.41 13.94 5.04
N PRO A 139 7.16 15.20 4.65
CA PRO A 139 7.46 16.37 5.48
C PRO A 139 6.39 16.63 6.57
N GLU A 140 6.72 17.38 7.62
CA GLU A 140 5.79 17.77 8.70
C GLU A 140 4.98 19.03 8.35
N VAL A 141 4.18 18.95 7.29
CA VAL A 141 3.42 20.09 6.75
C VAL A 141 1.96 19.69 6.50
N LYS A 142 1.05 20.68 6.51
CA LYS A 142 -0.40 20.45 6.45
C LYS A 142 -0.84 19.60 5.26
N TRP A 143 -0.26 19.79 4.08
CA TRP A 143 -0.62 19.00 2.89
C TRP A 143 -0.22 17.52 3.03
N ALA A 144 0.89 17.23 3.72
CA ALA A 144 1.39 15.88 3.91
C ALA A 144 0.62 15.15 5.03
N GLN A 145 -0.08 15.87 5.91
CA GLN A 145 -0.80 15.28 7.03
C GLN A 145 -1.93 14.34 6.59
N GLN A 146 -2.62 14.67 5.49
CA GLN A 146 -3.64 13.79 4.90
C GLN A 146 -3.02 12.52 4.29
N VAL A 147 -1.87 12.63 3.63
CA VAL A 147 -1.17 11.46 3.11
C VAL A 147 -0.65 10.59 4.25
N ARG A 148 -0.17 11.20 5.33
CA ARG A 148 0.24 10.48 6.54
C ARG A 148 -0.92 9.71 7.15
N SER A 149 -2.12 10.29 7.26
CA SER A 149 -3.27 9.57 7.81
C SER A 149 -3.65 8.34 6.97
N LEU A 150 -3.61 8.46 5.64
CA LEU A 150 -3.83 7.33 4.74
C LEU A 150 -2.74 6.26 4.88
N ALA A 151 -1.47 6.67 5.00
CA ALA A 151 -0.37 5.76 5.21
C ALA A 151 -0.46 5.03 6.57
N THR A 152 -0.95 5.71 7.61
CA THR A 152 -1.17 5.08 8.93
C THR A 152 -2.36 4.12 8.92
N GLU A 153 -3.42 4.44 8.17
CA GLU A 153 -4.57 3.54 7.99
C GLU A 153 -4.15 2.25 7.27
N LEU A 154 -3.39 2.38 6.18
CA LEU A 154 -2.81 1.22 5.49
C LEU A 154 -1.82 0.44 6.37
N GLN A 155 -1.05 1.14 7.21
CA GLN A 155 -0.17 0.50 8.18
C GLN A 155 -0.97 -0.36 9.17
N GLU A 156 -2.09 0.14 9.70
CA GLU A 156 -2.96 -0.60 10.62
C GLU A 156 -3.61 -1.81 9.94
N GLU A 157 -4.12 -1.66 8.72
CA GLU A 157 -4.64 -2.80 7.94
C GLU A 157 -3.58 -3.88 7.72
N SER A 158 -2.34 -3.48 7.42
CA SER A 158 -1.23 -4.41 7.25
C SER A 158 -0.87 -5.14 8.55
N LEU A 159 -0.90 -4.44 9.69
CA LEU A 159 -0.70 -5.04 11.00
C LEU A 159 -1.81 -6.05 11.31
N HIS A 160 -3.06 -5.72 11.00
CA HIS A 160 -4.19 -6.61 11.23
C HIS A 160 -4.05 -7.93 10.46
N VAL A 161 -3.71 -7.86 9.17
CA VAL A 161 -3.49 -9.07 8.33
C VAL A 161 -2.31 -9.89 8.84
N ILE A 162 -1.24 -9.23 9.30
CA ILE A 162 -0.07 -9.92 9.87
C ILE A 162 -0.44 -10.64 11.16
N VAL A 163 -1.21 -10.02 12.05
CA VAL A 163 -1.65 -10.65 13.31
C VAL A 163 -2.55 -11.84 13.01
N GLN A 164 -3.52 -11.71 12.11
CA GLN A 164 -4.42 -12.82 11.75
C GLN A 164 -3.69 -14.03 11.16
N HIS A 165 -2.66 -13.80 10.34
CA HIS A 165 -1.96 -14.87 9.61
C HIS A 165 -0.52 -15.07 10.08
N LEU A 166 -0.23 -14.71 11.34
CA LEU A 166 1.13 -14.66 11.88
C LEU A 166 1.95 -15.94 11.67
N PRO A 167 1.40 -17.17 11.86
CA PRO A 167 2.16 -18.40 11.62
C PRO A 167 2.69 -18.52 10.19
N GLY A 168 1.92 -18.06 9.19
CA GLY A 168 2.34 -18.04 7.79
C GLY A 168 3.30 -16.88 7.48
N VAL A 169 3.10 -15.73 8.11
CA VAL A 169 3.95 -14.54 7.90
C VAL A 169 5.38 -14.78 8.40
N ILE A 170 5.56 -15.44 9.54
CA ILE A 170 6.88 -15.71 10.15
C ILE A 170 7.80 -16.52 9.22
N LEU A 171 7.22 -17.41 8.42
CA LEU A 171 7.94 -18.24 7.47
C LEU A 171 8.36 -17.45 6.21
N THR A 172 7.85 -16.24 6.02
CA THR A 172 8.11 -15.43 4.83
C THR A 172 9.47 -14.74 4.93
N ARG A 173 10.22 -14.72 3.82
CA ARG A 173 11.53 -14.05 3.73
C ARG A 173 11.46 -12.57 4.14
N ALA A 174 10.38 -11.88 3.77
CA ALA A 174 10.15 -10.49 4.12
C ALA A 174 10.16 -10.23 5.64
N PHE A 175 9.61 -11.16 6.44
CA PHE A 175 9.63 -11.08 7.90
C PHE A 175 11.04 -11.30 8.45
N GLN A 176 11.76 -12.28 7.94
CA GLN A 176 13.14 -12.54 8.34
C GLN A 176 14.07 -11.35 8.00
N ASP A 177 13.87 -10.73 6.84
CA ASP A 177 14.62 -9.54 6.43
C ASP A 177 14.27 -8.32 7.30
N LEU A 178 12.99 -8.14 7.67
CA LEU A 178 12.57 -7.12 8.65
C LEU A 178 13.29 -7.33 9.98
N CYS A 179 13.25 -8.55 10.54
CA CYS A 179 13.92 -8.87 11.80
C CYS A 179 15.42 -8.57 11.75
N ARG A 180 16.12 -8.97 10.67
CA ARG A 180 17.54 -8.68 10.49
C ARG A 180 17.84 -7.18 10.39
N ARG A 181 17.01 -6.42 9.68
CA ARG A 181 17.16 -4.96 9.54
C ARG A 181 17.01 -4.26 10.88
N GLU A 182 16.02 -4.67 11.67
CA GLU A 182 15.74 -4.08 12.97
C GLU A 182 16.72 -4.53 14.06
N GLU A 183 17.30 -5.73 13.98
CA GLU A 183 18.41 -6.17 14.87
C GLU A 183 19.65 -5.27 14.75
N ILE A 184 19.90 -4.71 13.57
CA ILE A 184 21.01 -3.79 13.31
C ILE A 184 20.66 -2.36 13.76
N THR A 185 19.37 -2.04 13.85
CA THR A 185 18.87 -0.71 14.17
C THR A 185 18.73 -0.54 15.69
N ARG A 186 19.23 0.57 16.24
CA ARG A 186 19.18 0.83 17.70
C ARG A 186 17.76 1.01 18.26
N GLU A 187 16.80 1.40 17.41
CA GLU A 187 15.39 1.53 17.76
C GLU A 187 14.49 0.74 16.78
N PRO A 188 14.00 -0.44 17.18
CA PRO A 188 13.11 -1.25 16.35
C PRO A 188 11.66 -0.78 16.52
N THR A 189 11.29 0.28 15.80
CA THR A 189 9.96 0.89 15.90
C THR A 189 8.88 -0.01 15.33
N LEU A 190 9.14 -0.71 14.21
CA LEU A 190 8.12 -1.54 13.56
C LEU A 190 7.90 -2.85 14.30
N LEU A 191 8.96 -3.52 14.78
CA LEU A 191 8.78 -4.71 15.59
C LEU A 191 8.04 -4.38 16.89
N LYS A 192 8.32 -3.22 17.53
CA LYS A 192 7.57 -2.79 18.72
C LYS A 192 6.09 -2.60 18.41
N LYS A 193 5.75 -1.92 17.31
CA LYS A 193 4.36 -1.74 16.84
C LYS A 193 3.68 -3.08 16.53
N LEU A 194 4.41 -3.99 15.89
CA LEU A 194 3.91 -5.33 15.57
C LEU A 194 3.68 -6.16 16.84
N CYS A 195 4.57 -6.10 17.83
CA CYS A 195 4.35 -6.74 19.12
C CYS A 195 3.19 -6.14 19.92
N SER A 196 2.97 -4.82 19.87
CA SER A 196 1.76 -4.24 20.46
C SER A 196 0.50 -4.69 19.74
N ALA A 197 0.51 -4.73 18.41
CA ALA A 197 -0.62 -5.19 17.61
C ALA A 197 -0.94 -6.67 17.87
N ILE A 198 0.08 -7.54 17.97
CA ILE A 198 -0.12 -8.95 18.34
C ILE A 198 -0.75 -9.06 19.72
N ARG A 199 -0.26 -8.29 20.71
CA ARG A 199 -0.80 -8.30 22.08
C ARG A 199 -2.25 -7.85 22.14
N GLU A 200 -2.62 -6.86 21.35
CA GLU A 200 -3.98 -6.29 21.33
C GLU A 200 -4.94 -7.11 20.45
N GLY A 201 -4.42 -7.80 19.44
CA GLY A 201 -5.19 -8.68 18.55
C GLY A 201 -5.34 -10.12 19.02
N VAL A 202 -4.94 -10.46 20.25
CA VAL A 202 -5.16 -11.79 20.83
C VAL A 202 -6.65 -11.96 21.13
N THR A 203 -7.27 -12.94 20.47
CA THR A 203 -8.61 -13.43 20.72
C THR A 203 -8.56 -14.86 21.26
N VAL A 204 -9.68 -15.36 21.79
CA VAL A 204 -9.77 -16.73 22.32
C VAL A 204 -9.48 -17.77 21.24
N ASP A 205 -9.83 -17.47 19.98
CA ASP A 205 -9.69 -18.40 18.86
C ASP A 205 -8.27 -18.42 18.26
N ASN A 206 -7.54 -17.31 18.28
CA ASN A 206 -6.20 -17.21 17.65
C ASN A 206 -5.04 -17.34 18.66
N CYS A 207 -5.33 -17.41 19.97
CA CYS A 207 -4.31 -17.31 21.01
C CYS A 207 -3.25 -18.42 20.95
N CYS A 208 -3.66 -19.67 20.66
CA CYS A 208 -2.74 -20.80 20.57
C CYS A 208 -1.79 -20.67 19.37
N ASP A 209 -2.33 -20.26 18.21
CA ASP A 209 -1.55 -20.10 16.98
C ASP A 209 -0.58 -18.92 17.09
N LEU A 210 -1.03 -17.79 17.63
CA LEU A 210 -0.18 -16.64 17.93
C LEU A 210 0.92 -16.99 18.93
N TYR A 211 0.60 -17.76 19.98
CA TYR A 211 1.59 -18.18 20.97
C TYR A 211 2.63 -19.11 20.36
N ALA A 212 2.22 -20.13 19.60
CA ALA A 212 3.13 -21.05 18.92
C ALA A 212 4.03 -20.31 17.92
N ALA A 213 3.46 -19.38 17.16
CA ALA A 213 4.17 -18.47 16.26
C ALA A 213 5.25 -17.66 17.00
N VAL A 214 4.90 -16.95 18.07
CA VAL A 214 5.87 -16.15 18.84
C VAL A 214 6.90 -17.02 19.57
N HIS A 215 6.52 -18.20 20.05
CA HIS A 215 7.42 -19.18 20.63
C HIS A 215 8.46 -19.66 19.60
N SER A 216 8.02 -19.96 18.38
CA SER A 216 8.92 -20.36 17.29
C SER A 216 9.94 -19.26 16.93
N LEU A 217 9.54 -17.99 17.01
CA LEU A 217 10.44 -16.84 16.82
C LEU A 217 11.45 -16.68 17.96
N CYS A 218 11.04 -17.00 19.20
CA CYS A 218 11.95 -16.97 20.34
C CYS A 218 12.99 -18.10 20.27
N GLY A 219 12.67 -19.23 19.64
CA GLY A 219 13.55 -20.39 19.53
C GLY A 219 13.82 -21.07 20.88
N ASP A 220 13.98 -22.39 20.84
CA ASP A 220 14.36 -23.23 21.97
C ASP A 220 15.70 -22.81 22.60
N ASP A 221 15.69 -21.83 23.51
CA ASP A 221 16.64 -21.88 24.61
C ASP A 221 16.19 -23.05 25.48
N LYS A 222 16.76 -24.25 25.24
CA LYS A 222 16.77 -25.34 26.21
C LYS A 222 17.49 -24.82 27.48
N ALA A 223 16.76 -24.10 28.31
CA ALA A 223 17.07 -23.96 29.71
C ALA A 223 16.01 -24.78 30.44
N GLU A 224 16.41 -25.97 30.90
CA GLU A 224 15.66 -26.76 31.89
C GLU A 224 15.23 -25.85 33.02
N PHE A 225 13.94 -25.49 33.06
CA PHE A 225 13.32 -24.90 34.23
C PHE A 225 11.92 -25.51 34.41
N PRO A 226 11.50 -25.75 35.67
CA PRO A 226 10.36 -26.58 36.02
C PRO A 226 9.04 -25.98 35.51
N PRO A 227 7.99 -26.80 35.35
CA PRO A 227 6.73 -26.34 34.77
C PRO A 227 6.14 -25.17 35.58
N PRO A 228 5.60 -24.13 34.91
CA PRO A 228 4.90 -23.06 35.61
C PRO A 228 3.64 -23.62 36.29
N PRO A 229 3.24 -23.09 37.46
CA PRO A 229 1.95 -23.43 38.06
C PRO A 229 0.81 -23.02 37.11
N ALA A 230 -0.23 -23.85 37.05
CA ALA A 230 -1.33 -23.74 36.10
C ALA A 230 -1.92 -22.32 36.04
N GLY A 231 -2.04 -21.76 34.83
CA GLY A 231 -2.69 -20.48 34.56
C GLY A 231 -1.78 -19.31 34.18
N GLN A 232 -0.48 -19.54 33.90
CA GLN A 232 0.44 -18.47 33.48
C GLN A 232 1.17 -18.82 32.18
N ILE A 233 0.99 -17.97 31.16
CA ILE A 233 1.78 -17.99 29.92
C ILE A 233 2.99 -17.08 30.13
N LEU A 234 4.17 -17.66 30.27
CA LEU A 234 5.44 -16.93 30.37
C LEU A 234 5.96 -16.62 28.96
N PHE A 235 6.08 -15.34 28.63
CA PHE A 235 6.86 -14.87 27.49
C PHE A 235 8.31 -14.65 27.93
N TYR A 236 9.23 -15.58 27.67
CA TYR A 236 10.66 -15.35 27.94
C TYR A 236 11.62 -16.08 26.99
N GLY A 237 12.70 -15.37 26.62
CA GLY A 237 13.87 -15.93 25.93
C GLY A 237 14.62 -14.89 25.09
N ARG A 238 14.27 -14.79 23.80
CA ARG A 238 15.02 -13.97 22.83
C ARG A 238 14.57 -12.52 22.64
N CYS A 239 13.34 -12.16 23.02
CA CYS A 239 12.86 -10.77 22.92
C CYS A 239 13.67 -9.77 23.75
N ARG A 240 14.49 -10.20 24.71
CA ARG A 240 15.17 -9.30 25.67
C ARG A 240 16.24 -8.41 25.05
N ARG A 241 16.98 -8.86 24.03
CA ARG A 241 18.03 -8.03 23.39
C ARG A 241 17.49 -7.15 22.27
N SER A 242 16.49 -7.61 21.53
CA SER A 242 15.92 -6.83 20.42
C SER A 242 14.85 -5.82 20.87
N PHE A 243 14.25 -5.92 22.07
CA PHE A 243 13.12 -5.05 22.45
C PHE A 243 13.33 -4.11 23.65
N GLY A 244 14.50 -4.08 24.29
CA GLY A 244 14.82 -3.06 25.30
C GLY A 244 13.85 -2.97 26.49
N LEU A 245 13.34 -4.10 26.98
CA LEU A 245 12.44 -4.16 28.16
C LEU A 245 13.24 -4.45 29.44
N SER A 246 13.32 -3.46 30.34
CA SER A 246 14.16 -3.50 31.55
C SER A 246 13.57 -4.25 32.77
N SER A 247 12.43 -4.95 32.67
CA SER A 247 11.98 -5.84 33.76
C SER A 247 10.85 -6.81 33.40
N PRO A 248 10.70 -7.91 34.17
CA PRO A 248 9.56 -8.82 34.05
C PRO A 248 8.28 -8.15 34.46
N ARG A 249 7.37 -7.96 33.50
CA ARG A 249 5.97 -7.72 33.81
C ARG A 249 5.20 -8.98 33.50
N VAL A 250 4.83 -9.66 34.58
CA VAL A 250 3.88 -10.76 34.60
C VAL A 250 2.51 -10.18 34.27
N CYS A 251 1.96 -10.46 33.09
CA CYS A 251 0.54 -10.28 32.86
C CYS A 251 -0.18 -11.40 33.60
N ARG A 252 -0.80 -11.06 34.74
CA ARG A 252 -1.83 -11.91 35.35
C ARG A 252 -3.12 -11.69 34.56
N LEU A 253 -3.74 -12.79 34.12
CA LEU A 253 -5.20 -12.83 33.96
C LEU A 253 -5.84 -12.74 35.35
#